data_AF-A0A540MWS4-F1
#
_entry.id   AF-A0A540MWS4-F1
#
_cell.length_a   1.000
_cell.length_b   1.000
_cell.length_c   1.000
_cell.angle_alpha   90.00
_cell.angle_beta   90.00
_cell.angle_gamma   90.00
#
_symmetry.space_group_name_H-M   'P 1'
#
loop_
_entity.id
_entity.type
_entity.pdbx_description
1 polymer ?
#
loop_
_entity_poly.entity_id
_entity_poly.type
_entity_poly.pdbx_seq_one_letter_code
_entity_poly.pdbx_strand_id
1 'polypeptide(L)'
;MLFANDIVLIDETQEGVNAKLNIWREVLESKGLRLSRSKTEYMECKFSANGGQNELGVRIGDQEIPKSDRFRYLGSILQKDVELDGDLNHRIQARWMKWKSASVVLCDRRMLLKLKGKFYRTAIRPTMLYGTECWAVKHQHVHKMDASLDVWAHKKGYD
;
A
#
# COMPACT_ATOMS: atom_id res chain seq x y z
N MET A 1 7.71 5.40 10.88
CA MET A 1 7.75 6.27 9.67
C MET A 1 6.85 7.48 9.90
N LEU A 2 7.17 8.63 9.32
CA LEU A 2 6.39 9.87 9.45
C LEU A 2 6.24 10.53 8.07
N PHE A 3 5.02 10.91 7.70
CA PHE A 3 4.76 11.73 6.52
C PHE A 3 3.62 12.69 6.79
N ALA A 4 3.89 14.00 6.73
CA ALA A 4 2.94 15.04 7.08
C ALA A 4 2.27 14.78 8.45
N ASN A 5 0.97 14.47 8.47
CA ASN A 5 0.19 14.16 9.66
C ASN A 5 0.07 12.66 9.98
N ASP A 6 0.66 11.77 9.17
CA ASP A 6 0.55 10.32 9.32
C ASP A 6 1.81 9.73 9.95
N ILE A 7 1.64 9.01 11.06
CA ILE A 7 2.71 8.38 11.83
C ILE A 7 2.46 6.87 11.88
N VAL A 8 3.49 6.09 11.57
CA VAL A 8 3.47 4.63 11.69
C VAL A 8 4.46 4.21 12.77
N LEU A 9 3.92 3.56 13.81
CA LEU A 9 4.67 2.95 14.91
C LEU A 9 4.71 1.44 14.71
N ILE A 10 5.89 0.85 14.83
CA ILE A 10 6.12 -0.59 14.64
C ILE A 10 6.93 -1.08 15.84
N ASP A 11 6.49 -2.19 16.40
CA ASP A 11 7.18 -2.94 17.45
C ASP A 11 6.87 -4.43 17.31
N GLU A 12 7.70 -5.27 17.89
CA GLU A 12 7.52 -6.73 17.88
C GLU A 12 6.49 -7.17 18.92
N THR A 13 6.31 -6.37 19.98
CA THR A 13 5.37 -6.65 21.07
C THR A 13 4.28 -5.59 21.13
N GLN A 14 3.10 -6.00 21.58
CA GLN A 14 1.99 -5.08 21.75
C GLN A 14 2.28 -4.05 22.85
N GLU A 15 2.97 -4.47 23.91
CA GLU A 15 3.44 -3.60 24.98
C GLU A 15 4.40 -2.54 24.44
N GLY A 16 5.30 -2.90 23.53
CA GLY A 16 6.21 -1.97 22.86
C GLY A 16 5.47 -0.95 22.00
N VAL A 17 4.44 -1.37 21.24
CA VAL A 17 3.57 -0.46 20.49
C VAL A 17 2.85 0.51 21.43
N ASN A 18 2.26 0.01 22.52
CA ASN A 18 1.57 0.84 23.52
C ASN A 18 2.53 1.85 24.19
N ALA A 19 3.74 1.43 24.56
CA ALA A 19 4.75 2.29 25.16
C ALA A 19 5.14 3.42 24.19
N LYS A 20 5.46 3.09 22.93
CA LYS A 20 5.77 4.08 21.90
C LYS A 20 4.59 5.03 21.67
N LEU A 21 3.37 4.52 21.60
CA LEU A 21 2.17 5.32 21.40
C LEU A 21 1.93 6.33 22.53
N ASN A 22 2.18 5.94 23.78
CA ASN A 22 2.07 6.83 24.94
C ASN A 22 3.13 7.94 24.88
N ILE A 23 4.39 7.60 24.58
CA ILE A 23 5.47 8.60 24.42
C ILE A 23 5.10 9.61 23.33
N TRP A 24 4.65 9.13 22.17
CA TRP A 24 4.23 10.00 21.07
C TRP A 24 3.05 10.89 21.44
N ARG A 25 2.08 10.37 22.20
CA ARG A 25 0.95 11.16 22.70
C ARG A 25 1.43 12.30 23.58
N GLU A 26 2.24 12.02 24.60
CA GLU A 26 2.74 13.02 25.54
C GLU A 26 3.56 14.11 24.83
N VAL A 27 4.45 13.70 23.91
CA VAL A 27 5.26 14.63 23.12
C VAL A 27 4.37 15.52 22.24
N LEU A 28 3.38 14.95 21.54
CA LEU A 28 2.48 15.72 20.69
C LEU A 28 1.60 16.68 21.51
N GLU A 29 1.06 16.22 22.63
CA GLU A 29 0.22 17.03 23.53
C GLU A 29 1.03 18.17 24.15
N SER A 30 2.30 17.95 24.49
CA SER A 30 3.21 19.02 24.97
C SER A 30 3.45 20.12 23.93
N LYS A 31 3.22 19.83 22.64
CA LYS A 31 3.31 20.77 21.52
C LYS A 31 1.94 21.28 21.05
N GLY A 32 0.87 20.97 21.78
CA GLY A 32 -0.50 21.37 21.44
C GLY A 32 -1.14 20.55 20.31
N LEU A 33 -0.55 19.42 19.93
CA LEU A 33 -1.11 18.49 18.94
C LEU A 33 -1.85 17.33 19.61
N ARG A 34 -2.84 16.76 18.94
CA ARG A 34 -3.64 15.65 19.47
C ARG A 34 -3.74 14.50 18.47
N LEU A 35 -3.68 13.28 18.98
CA LEU A 35 -3.93 12.07 18.20
C LEU A 35 -5.42 11.92 17.89
N SER A 36 -5.73 11.65 16.62
CA SER A 36 -7.10 11.44 16.16
C SER A 36 -7.56 10.01 16.44
N ARG A 37 -8.26 9.80 17.55
CA ARG A 37 -8.73 8.47 17.98
C ARG A 37 -9.60 7.74 16.95
N SER A 38 -10.34 8.48 16.12
CA SER A 38 -11.18 7.91 15.05
C SER A 38 -10.42 7.54 13.77
N LYS A 39 -9.19 8.02 13.61
CA LYS A 39 -8.34 7.75 12.43
C LYS A 39 -7.17 6.82 12.74
N THR A 40 -6.84 6.66 14.02
CA THR A 40 -5.82 5.70 14.44
C THR A 40 -6.40 4.30 14.40
N GLU A 41 -5.68 3.40 13.74
CA GLU A 41 -5.97 1.97 13.67
C GLU A 41 -4.68 1.22 14.02
N TYR A 42 -4.80 -0.03 14.49
CA TYR A 42 -3.64 -0.90 14.65
C TYR A 42 -3.81 -2.18 13.83
N MET A 43 -2.68 -2.74 13.39
CA MET A 43 -2.63 -4.00 12.66
C MET A 43 -1.65 -4.93 13.35
N GLU A 44 -2.04 -6.19 13.51
CA GLU A 44 -1.19 -7.25 14.05
C GLU A 44 -0.75 -8.15 12.89
N CYS A 45 0.55 -8.24 12.64
CA CYS A 45 1.11 -9.15 11.65
C CYS A 45 1.60 -10.42 12.35
N LYS A 46 0.90 -11.54 12.14
CA LYS A 46 1.29 -12.84 12.73
C LYS A 46 2.31 -13.52 11.84
N PHE A 47 3.60 -13.34 12.15
CA PHE A 47 4.71 -13.96 11.42
C PHE A 47 4.96 -15.43 11.82
N SER A 48 4.34 -15.93 12.89
CA SER A 48 4.46 -17.30 13.38
C SER A 48 3.10 -17.84 13.85
N ALA A 49 2.88 -19.16 13.68
CA ALA A 49 1.67 -19.86 14.10
C ALA A 49 1.52 -19.98 15.63
N ASN A 50 2.55 -19.65 16.40
CA ASN A 50 2.47 -19.55 17.85
C ASN A 50 2.29 -18.09 18.26
N GLY A 51 1.06 -17.74 18.62
CA GLY A 51 0.76 -16.46 19.25
C GLY A 51 -0.41 -16.66 20.20
N GLY A 52 -0.10 -16.77 21.50
CA GLY A 52 -1.11 -16.74 22.56
C GLY A 52 -1.98 -15.49 22.38
N GLN A 53 -3.28 -15.65 22.61
CA GLN A 53 -4.22 -14.56 22.57
C GLN A 53 -3.91 -13.62 23.75
N ASN A 54 -3.08 -12.60 23.54
CA ASN A 54 -3.15 -11.43 24.41
C ASN A 54 -4.44 -10.69 24.00
N GLU A 55 -5.48 -10.88 24.81
CA GLU A 55 -6.81 -10.25 24.65
C GLU A 55 -6.81 -8.76 24.97
N LEU A 56 -5.74 -8.22 25.54
CA LEU A 56 -5.62 -6.77 25.70
C LEU A 56 -5.40 -6.18 24.32
N GLY A 57 -6.23 -5.26 23.84
CA GLY A 57 -5.98 -4.51 22.61
C GLY A 57 -4.98 -3.36 22.78
N VAL A 58 -4.66 -2.67 21.69
CA VAL A 58 -3.88 -1.40 21.72
C VAL A 58 -4.81 -0.27 22.16
N ARG A 59 -4.41 0.55 23.14
CA ARG A 59 -5.27 1.59 23.74
C ARG A 59 -4.64 2.98 23.70
N ILE A 60 -5.46 4.00 23.46
CA ILE A 60 -5.12 5.42 23.63
C ILE A 60 -5.85 5.96 24.86
N GLY A 61 -5.14 6.05 25.98
CA GLY A 61 -5.75 6.33 27.27
C GLY A 61 -6.76 5.23 27.60
N ASP A 62 -8.01 5.60 27.88
CA ASP A 62 -9.07 4.64 28.20
C ASP A 62 -9.73 4.00 26.97
N GLN A 63 -9.46 4.49 25.76
CA GLN A 63 -10.14 4.04 24.55
C GLN A 63 -9.32 2.99 23.79
N GLU A 64 -9.95 1.88 23.42
CA GLU A 64 -9.36 0.88 22.54
C GLU A 64 -9.35 1.34 21.08
N ILE A 65 -8.23 1.11 20.40
CA ILE A 65 -8.05 1.42 18.98
C ILE A 65 -8.67 0.27 18.18
N PRO A 66 -9.40 0.53 17.09
CA PRO A 66 -9.89 -0.53 16.22
C PRO A 66 -8.73 -1.31 15.59
N LYS A 67 -8.85 -2.65 15.59
CA LYS A 67 -7.97 -3.54 14.84
C LYS A 67 -8.37 -3.55 13.38
N SER A 68 -7.40 -3.44 12.49
CA SER A 68 -7.59 -3.49 11.05
C SER A 68 -6.69 -4.54 10.42
N ASP A 69 -7.25 -5.30 9.48
CA ASP A 69 -6.53 -6.32 8.71
C ASP A 69 -5.85 -5.75 7.46
N ARG A 70 -6.19 -4.51 7.10
CA ARG A 70 -5.77 -3.83 5.87
C ARG A 70 -5.55 -2.35 6.14
N PHE A 71 -4.32 -1.89 5.95
CA PHE A 71 -3.98 -0.48 6.12
C PHE A 71 -3.55 0.13 4.80
N ARG A 72 -4.02 1.34 4.48
CA ARG A 72 -3.55 2.10 3.32
C ARG A 72 -2.58 3.18 3.78
N TYR A 73 -1.31 3.07 3.39
CA TYR A 73 -0.29 4.06 3.67
C TYR A 73 0.34 4.57 2.38
N LEU A 74 0.25 5.88 2.13
CA LEU A 74 0.82 6.56 0.95
C LEU A 74 0.49 5.89 -0.41
N GLY A 75 -0.71 5.30 -0.51
CA GLY A 75 -1.17 4.62 -1.71
C GLY A 75 -0.80 3.14 -1.81
N SER A 76 0.01 2.61 -0.89
CA SER A 76 0.27 1.18 -0.75
C SER A 76 -0.69 0.54 0.25
N ILE A 77 -1.08 -0.70 0.01
CA ILE A 77 -1.91 -1.50 0.92
C ILE A 77 -1.02 -2.48 1.69
N LEU A 78 -1.01 -2.36 3.02
CA LEU A 78 -0.41 -3.32 3.92
C LEU A 78 -1.50 -4.29 4.40
N GLN A 79 -1.19 -5.59 4.40
CA GLN A 79 -2.07 -6.66 4.85
C GLN A 79 -1.39 -7.47 5.95
N LYS A 80 -2.22 -7.98 6.89
CA LYS A 80 -1.78 -8.77 8.06
C LYS A 80 -0.99 -10.04 7.74
N ASP A 81 -1.27 -10.65 6.60
CA ASP A 81 -0.65 -11.87 6.09
C ASP A 81 0.68 -11.59 5.38
N VAL A 82 1.06 -10.31 5.27
CA VAL A 82 2.25 -9.85 4.52
C VAL A 82 2.19 -10.37 3.08
N GLU A 83 0.99 -10.63 2.56
CA GLU A 83 0.82 -11.02 1.18
C GLU A 83 0.84 -9.78 0.31
N LEU A 84 1.78 -9.79 -0.63
CA LEU A 84 1.95 -8.71 -1.59
C LEU A 84 0.79 -8.62 -2.59
N ASP A 85 -0.03 -9.67 -2.66
CA ASP A 85 -1.10 -9.80 -3.63
C ASP A 85 -2.16 -8.69 -3.51
N GLY A 86 -2.42 -8.18 -2.30
CA GLY A 86 -3.33 -7.04 -2.11
C GLY A 86 -2.86 -5.76 -2.80
N ASP A 87 -1.60 -5.38 -2.57
CA ASP A 87 -1.00 -4.17 -3.17
C ASP A 87 -0.81 -4.36 -4.69
N LEU A 88 -0.36 -5.55 -5.10
CA LEU A 88 -0.19 -5.91 -6.51
C LEU A 88 -1.51 -5.83 -7.28
N ASN A 89 -2.58 -6.44 -6.77
CA ASN A 89 -3.90 -6.38 -7.41
C ASN A 89 -4.42 -4.95 -7.46
N HIS A 90 -4.25 -4.15 -6.39
CA HIS A 90 -4.64 -2.75 -6.39
C HIS A 90 -3.94 -1.94 -7.49
N ARG A 91 -2.63 -2.15 -7.69
CA ARG A 91 -1.85 -1.49 -8.74
C ARG A 91 -2.21 -1.93 -10.15
N ILE A 92 -2.48 -3.22 -10.34
CA ILE A 92 -3.01 -3.73 -11.61
C ILE A 92 -4.34 -3.03 -11.94
N GLN A 93 -5.23 -2.90 -10.96
CA GLN A 93 -6.49 -2.18 -11.15
C GLN A 93 -6.29 -0.68 -11.42
N ALA A 94 -5.42 -0.01 -10.67
CA ALA A 94 -5.12 1.41 -10.88
C ALA A 94 -4.54 1.68 -12.28
N ARG A 95 -3.64 0.80 -12.75
CA ARG A 95 -3.13 0.79 -14.12
C ARG A 95 -4.27 0.63 -15.12
N TRP A 96 -5.15 -0.34 -14.90
CA TRP A 96 -6.27 -0.63 -15.80
C TRP A 96 -7.25 0.54 -15.89
N MET A 97 -7.52 1.23 -14.78
CA MET A 97 -8.35 2.42 -14.73
C MET A 97 -7.74 3.60 -15.50
N LYS A 98 -6.43 3.85 -15.34
CA LYS A 98 -5.72 4.89 -16.13
C LYS A 98 -5.69 4.58 -17.62
N TRP A 99 -5.58 3.31 -17.99
CA TRP A 99 -5.72 2.91 -19.38
C TRP A 99 -7.15 3.14 -19.89
N LYS A 100 -8.16 2.68 -19.14
CA LYS A 100 -9.56 2.80 -19.50
C LYS A 100 -9.95 4.26 -19.77
N SER A 101 -9.51 5.19 -18.92
CA SER A 101 -9.79 6.63 -19.11
C SER A 101 -9.16 7.20 -20.38
N ALA A 102 -7.99 6.72 -20.79
CA ALA A 102 -7.31 7.18 -22.00
C ALA A 102 -7.61 6.31 -23.24
N SER A 103 -8.38 5.23 -23.08
CA SER A 103 -8.61 4.23 -24.13
C SER A 103 -9.28 4.80 -25.37
N VAL A 104 -10.17 5.79 -25.23
CA VAL A 104 -10.84 6.45 -26.37
C VAL A 104 -9.81 7.09 -27.32
N VAL A 105 -8.78 7.74 -26.77
CA VAL A 105 -7.71 8.36 -27.54
C VAL A 105 -6.70 7.32 -28.02
N LEU A 106 -6.34 6.38 -27.15
CA LEU A 106 -5.30 5.37 -27.42
C LEU A 106 -5.76 4.27 -28.38
N CYS A 107 -7.06 4.02 -28.51
CA CYS A 107 -7.62 3.09 -29.48
C CYS A 107 -7.88 3.73 -30.85
N ASP A 108 -7.71 5.06 -30.99
CA ASP A 108 -7.80 5.71 -32.30
C ASP A 108 -6.69 5.17 -33.23
N ARG A 109 -7.08 4.79 -34.45
CA ARG A 109 -6.17 4.32 -35.49
C ARG A 109 -5.26 5.44 -36.02
N ARG A 110 -5.69 6.70 -35.91
CA ARG A 110 -4.92 7.89 -36.31
C ARG A 110 -3.81 8.25 -35.32
N MET A 111 -3.89 7.72 -34.09
CA MET A 111 -2.88 7.99 -33.08
C MET A 111 -1.60 7.22 -33.39
N LEU A 112 -0.49 7.97 -33.51
CA LEU A 112 0.83 7.41 -33.79
C LEU A 112 1.27 6.42 -32.71
N LEU A 113 1.82 5.28 -33.13
CA LEU A 113 2.36 4.26 -32.22
C LEU A 113 3.41 4.84 -31.26
N LYS A 114 4.25 5.79 -31.72
CA LYS A 114 5.22 6.51 -30.88
C LYS A 114 4.57 7.23 -29.70
N LEU A 115 3.41 7.87 -29.90
CA LEU A 115 2.66 8.56 -28.83
C LEU A 115 2.05 7.56 -27.86
N LYS A 116 1.51 6.44 -28.35
CA LYS A 116 0.98 5.35 -27.51
C LYS A 116 2.08 4.75 -26.63
N GLY A 117 3.26 4.50 -27.20
CA GLY A 117 4.43 4.04 -26.47
C GLY A 117 4.94 5.06 -25.43
N LYS A 118 4.93 6.36 -25.76
CA LYS A 118 5.27 7.42 -24.80
C LYS A 118 4.29 7.47 -23.63
N PHE A 119 2.98 7.47 -23.92
CA PHE A 119 1.93 7.46 -22.89
C PHE A 119 2.06 6.24 -21.97
N TYR A 120 2.33 5.07 -22.53
CA TYR A 120 2.58 3.88 -21.72
C TYR A 120 3.75 4.07 -20.75
N ARG A 121 4.90 4.52 -21.25
CA ARG A 121 6.10 4.73 -20.44
C ARG A 121 5.92 5.81 -19.36
N THR A 122 5.12 6.84 -19.62
CA THR A 122 5.00 8.00 -18.71
C THR A 122 3.80 7.94 -17.78
N ALA A 123 2.69 7.29 -18.16
CA ALA A 123 1.46 7.31 -17.38
C ALA A 123 1.04 5.92 -16.87
N ILE A 124 1.23 4.87 -17.66
CA ILE A 124 0.76 3.52 -17.34
C ILE A 124 1.81 2.75 -16.53
N ARG A 125 3.05 2.68 -17.02
CA ARG A 125 4.15 1.95 -16.38
C ARG A 125 4.48 2.46 -14.96
N PRO A 126 4.62 3.78 -14.71
CA PRO A 126 4.94 4.28 -13.37
C PRO A 126 3.85 3.98 -12.33
N THR A 127 2.58 3.93 -12.75
CA THR A 127 1.45 3.61 -11.87
C THR A 127 1.57 2.20 -11.28
N MET A 128 2.14 1.29 -12.06
CA MET A 128 2.32 -0.08 -11.63
C MET A 128 3.62 -0.29 -10.85
N LEU A 129 4.67 0.47 -11.19
CA LEU A 129 6.00 0.30 -10.60
C LEU A 129 6.26 1.12 -9.33
N TYR A 130 5.48 2.17 -9.07
CA TYR A 130 5.65 3.00 -7.86
C TYR A 130 5.69 2.12 -6.60
N GLY A 131 6.65 2.28 -5.69
CA GLY A 131 6.67 1.55 -4.42
C GLY A 131 6.99 0.05 -4.51
N THR A 132 7.36 -0.45 -5.69
CA THR A 132 7.77 -1.86 -5.88
C THR A 132 9.17 -2.13 -5.34
N GLU A 133 9.99 -1.08 -5.21
CA GLU A 133 11.28 -1.08 -4.53
C GLU A 133 11.19 -1.44 -3.03
N CYS A 134 10.02 -1.27 -2.42
CA CYS A 134 9.77 -1.57 -1.02
C CYS A 134 9.14 -2.96 -0.79
N TRP A 135 8.94 -3.74 -1.85
CA TRP A 135 8.27 -5.03 -1.78
C TRP A 135 9.26 -6.15 -1.45
N ALA A 136 8.87 -7.05 -0.53
CA ALA A 136 9.49 -8.36 -0.41
C ALA A 136 8.96 -9.28 -1.52
N VAL A 137 9.54 -9.17 -2.72
CA VAL A 137 8.99 -9.80 -3.93
C VAL A 137 9.29 -11.30 -3.95
N LYS A 138 8.26 -12.13 -4.17
CA LYS A 138 8.39 -13.56 -4.50
C LYS A 138 8.38 -13.74 -6.01
N HIS A 139 8.99 -14.81 -6.52
CA HIS A 139 9.06 -15.09 -7.96
C HIS A 139 7.68 -15.12 -8.65
N GLN A 140 6.64 -15.58 -7.94
CA GLN A 140 5.25 -15.58 -8.43
C GLN A 140 4.71 -14.16 -8.65
N HIS A 141 5.10 -13.19 -7.80
CA HIS A 141 4.68 -11.80 -7.93
C HIS A 141 5.37 -11.11 -9.12
N VAL A 142 6.66 -11.38 -9.35
CA VAL A 142 7.38 -10.91 -10.55
C VAL A 142 6.69 -11.44 -11.80
N HIS A 143 6.45 -12.75 -11.87
CA HIS A 143 5.79 -13.36 -13.02
C HIS A 143 4.38 -12.79 -13.27
N LYS A 144 3.62 -12.51 -12.22
CA LYS A 144 2.28 -11.89 -12.32
C LYS A 144 2.36 -10.43 -12.77
N MET A 145 3.38 -9.68 -12.35
CA MET A 145 3.66 -8.34 -12.85
C MET A 145 4.09 -8.35 -14.31
N ASP A 146 5.04 -9.21 -14.68
CA ASP A 146 5.56 -9.34 -16.03
C ASP A 146 4.45 -9.76 -16.98
N ALA A 147 3.67 -10.80 -16.65
CA ALA A 147 2.49 -11.16 -17.43
C ALA A 147 1.51 -9.99 -17.60
N SER A 148 1.33 -9.15 -16.58
CA SER A 148 0.48 -7.96 -16.68
C SER A 148 1.10 -6.86 -17.56
N LEU A 149 2.43 -6.72 -17.61
CA LEU A 149 3.17 -5.81 -18.50
C LEU A 149 3.15 -6.31 -19.95
N ASP A 150 3.46 -7.59 -20.15
CA ASP A 150 3.68 -8.27 -21.43
C ASP A 150 2.41 -8.51 -22.23
N VAL A 151 1.28 -8.82 -21.54
CA VAL A 151 -0.05 -8.88 -22.17
C VAL A 151 -0.39 -7.57 -22.90
N TRP A 152 0.26 -6.45 -22.56
CA TRP A 152 0.05 -5.18 -23.25
C TRP A 152 1.06 -4.93 -24.40
N ALA A 153 2.33 -5.32 -24.25
CA ALA A 153 3.33 -5.20 -25.32
C ALA A 153 2.98 -6.11 -26.51
N HIS A 154 2.68 -7.38 -26.23
CA HIS A 154 2.47 -8.40 -27.25
C HIS A 154 1.09 -8.31 -27.92
N LYS A 155 0.03 -7.95 -27.17
CA LYS A 155 -1.35 -7.87 -27.72
C LYS A 155 -1.58 -6.64 -28.62
N LYS A 156 -0.58 -5.75 -28.75
CA LYS A 156 -0.68 -4.50 -29.52
C LYS A 156 0.54 -4.19 -30.41
N GLY A 157 1.55 -5.07 -30.48
CA GLY A 157 2.65 -4.98 -31.44
C GLY A 157 3.59 -3.80 -31.20
N TYR A 158 3.99 -3.59 -29.95
CA TYR A 158 4.89 -2.49 -29.55
C TYR A 158 6.34 -2.92 -29.29
N ASP A 159 6.71 -4.16 -29.58
CA ASP A 159 8.09 -4.63 -29.58
C ASP A 159 8.89 -4.05 -30.76
#